data_AF-A0A969NMD1-F1
#
_entry.id   AF-A0A969NMD1-F1
#
_cell.length_a   1.000
_cell.length_b   1.000
_cell.length_c   1.000
_cell.angle_alpha   90.00
_cell.angle_beta   90.00
_cell.angle_gamma   90.00
#
_symmetry.space_group_name_H-M   'P 1'
#
loop_
_entity.id
_entity.type
_entity.pdbx_description
1 polymer ?
#
loop_
_entity_poly.entity_id
_entity_poly.type
_entity_poly.pdbx_seq_one_letter_code
_entity_poly.pdbx_strand_id
1 'polypeptide(L)'
;MFDFVIPPQSGALAHFHTREDEIFKVVQGEVAFQQGNKIDIVGPGDIVFRPKGNVHRFKNLGTEPARLLFLGTPSGIEHFFADGGQPVTDPSLPPAKDDPARVEAAGKENGIRYYPEASLLGTDKLTPGTAPLDGNNGVALYGDDDRNIFTGGDGNDLYLGAGGNDTLSGGEGDDIFIGEQGNDILEGGKGNDILSGREGVDTLAEAGIDTLTGGGNRDAFFFPLDNGIDTITDFGGVGTDENLSSAALAEVDFLKFEGSGLIPRNMLLTQEEDDLVINFEGVENTGVRLQNFSLENLDNFETPIVAGTSSGIGNILFDQQRGLSEIEDNFDVFDADRQSDRVLQQNSVTFLNELDNNTSGFENSNDVINGQGGNDYLSGLSGDDLLRGGDGNDIINGGNGNDLFVLKPGEGTDTIIDFTKGQDLIQVSDELTFTDLKITQGTGINANDTSIATNSGNELLAILSGVQASDLTSGDISFS
;
A
#
# COMPACT_ATOMS: atom_id res chain seq x y z
N MET A 1 -3.88 8.83 15.63
CA MET A 1 -3.41 8.65 17.03
C MET A 1 -3.65 9.93 17.82
N PHE A 2 -4.36 9.87 18.96
CA PHE A 2 -4.74 11.07 19.73
C PHE A 2 -4.24 11.00 21.17
N ASP A 3 -3.65 12.10 21.67
CA ASP A 3 -3.25 12.22 23.08
C ASP A 3 -4.37 12.88 23.89
N PHE A 4 -4.92 12.14 24.84
CA PHE A 4 -5.95 12.57 25.74
C PHE A 4 -5.37 12.87 27.12
N VAL A 5 -5.49 14.13 27.56
CA VAL A 5 -5.31 14.47 28.96
C VAL A 5 -6.67 14.37 29.67
N ILE A 6 -6.80 13.44 30.61
CA ILE A 6 -8.01 13.22 31.39
C ILE A 6 -7.84 13.87 32.76
N PRO A 7 -8.60 14.94 33.07
CA PRO A 7 -8.58 15.55 34.40
C PRO A 7 -8.86 14.57 35.55
N PRO A 8 -8.44 14.89 36.78
CA PRO A 8 -8.78 14.10 37.95
C PRO A 8 -10.29 13.89 38.08
N GLN A 9 -10.71 12.65 38.37
CA GLN A 9 -12.12 12.28 38.58
C GLN A 9 -13.05 12.47 37.36
N SER A 10 -12.51 12.67 36.16
CA SER A 10 -13.28 12.72 34.91
C SER A 10 -13.03 11.49 34.02
N GLY A 11 -13.77 11.39 32.92
CA GLY A 11 -13.64 10.33 31.92
C GLY A 11 -14.90 10.23 31.06
N ALA A 12 -14.95 9.24 30.17
CA ALA A 12 -16.11 9.02 29.32
C ALA A 12 -17.25 8.33 30.08
N LEU A 13 -18.50 8.72 29.78
CA LEU A 13 -19.70 8.02 30.24
C LEU A 13 -19.84 6.65 29.55
N ALA A 14 -20.79 5.83 30.01
CA ALA A 14 -21.06 4.53 29.37
C ALA A 14 -21.53 4.70 27.92
N HIS A 15 -20.78 4.13 27.00
CA HIS A 15 -21.03 4.22 25.56
C HIS A 15 -20.52 2.96 24.84
N PHE A 16 -20.88 2.81 23.57
CA PHE A 16 -20.28 1.84 22.66
C PHE A 16 -20.12 2.45 21.29
N HIS A 17 -19.20 1.87 20.54
CA HIS A 17 -18.90 2.25 19.16
C HIS A 17 -19.53 1.28 18.20
N THR A 18 -20.03 1.79 17.08
CA THR A 18 -20.65 0.97 16.02
C THR A 18 -19.79 0.85 14.78
N ARG A 19 -18.68 1.60 14.72
CA ARG A 19 -17.83 1.72 13.53
C ARG A 19 -16.38 1.34 13.78
N GLU A 20 -15.89 1.50 15.00
CA GLU A 20 -14.46 1.35 15.32
C GLU A 20 -14.26 0.71 16.69
N ASP A 21 -13.14 0.00 16.84
CA ASP A 21 -12.64 -0.52 18.11
C ASP A 21 -11.87 0.59 18.85
N GLU A 22 -11.94 0.62 20.18
CA GLU A 22 -11.19 1.61 20.97
C GLU A 22 -9.98 1.01 21.66
N ILE A 23 -8.83 1.64 21.45
CA ILE A 23 -7.54 1.18 21.98
C ILE A 23 -6.86 2.33 22.70
N PHE A 24 -6.57 2.15 23.99
CA PHE A 24 -5.91 3.17 24.81
C PHE A 24 -4.60 2.63 25.39
N LYS A 25 -3.48 3.30 25.13
CA LYS A 25 -2.25 3.15 25.91
C LYS A 25 -2.22 4.19 27.02
N VAL A 26 -2.10 3.74 28.27
CA VAL A 26 -1.96 4.66 29.41
C VAL A 26 -0.52 5.18 29.43
N VAL A 27 -0.33 6.46 29.19
CA VAL A 27 1.00 7.09 29.19
C VAL A 27 1.33 7.65 30.57
N GLN A 28 0.32 8.09 31.33
CA GLN A 28 0.49 8.66 32.66
C GLN A 28 -0.77 8.49 33.50
N GLY A 29 -0.63 8.30 34.81
CA GLY A 29 -1.74 8.22 35.76
C GLY A 29 -2.42 6.85 35.83
N GLU A 30 -3.44 6.74 36.68
CA GLU A 30 -4.25 5.52 36.84
C GLU A 30 -5.67 5.76 36.35
N VAL A 31 -6.13 4.91 35.43
CA VAL A 31 -7.46 5.01 34.83
C VAL A 31 -8.22 3.71 35.09
N ALA A 32 -9.44 3.84 35.59
CA ALA A 32 -10.35 2.72 35.68
C ALA A 32 -11.19 2.63 34.41
N PHE A 33 -11.07 1.52 33.70
CA PHE A 33 -11.99 1.15 32.64
C PHE A 33 -13.03 0.19 33.20
N GLN A 34 -14.29 0.43 32.86
CA GLN A 34 -15.38 -0.47 33.20
C GLN A 34 -16.07 -0.93 31.93
N GLN A 35 -16.13 -2.24 31.76
CA GLN A 35 -16.97 -2.94 30.82
C GLN A 35 -17.63 -4.05 31.62
N GLY A 36 -18.93 -4.24 31.49
CA GLY A 36 -19.58 -5.19 32.38
C GLY A 36 -19.69 -4.77 33.86
N ASN A 37 -19.70 -5.82 34.68
CA ASN A 37 -19.44 -5.76 36.12
C ASN A 37 -17.93 -5.72 36.44
N LYS A 38 -17.07 -5.70 35.42
CA LYS A 38 -15.62 -5.74 35.57
C LYS A 38 -15.05 -4.33 35.52
N ILE A 39 -14.14 -4.06 36.45
CA ILE A 39 -13.39 -2.80 36.50
C ILE A 39 -11.92 -3.18 36.42
N ASP A 40 -11.25 -2.68 35.39
CA ASP A 40 -9.81 -2.78 35.22
C ASP A 40 -9.21 -1.44 35.62
N ILE A 41 -8.33 -1.46 36.61
CA ILE A 41 -7.54 -0.29 36.99
C ILE A 41 -6.19 -0.48 36.31
N VAL A 42 -5.87 0.43 35.40
CA VAL A 42 -4.67 0.38 34.56
C VAL A 42 -3.81 1.61 34.78
N GLY A 43 -2.50 1.43 34.73
CA GLY A 43 -1.46 2.43 34.97
C GLY A 43 -0.52 2.60 33.78
N PRO A 44 0.53 3.43 33.91
CA PRO A 44 1.41 3.76 32.80
C PRO A 44 2.05 2.52 32.17
N GLY A 45 1.97 2.40 30.85
CA GLY A 45 2.42 1.25 30.06
C GLY A 45 1.29 0.28 29.69
N ASP A 46 0.22 0.23 30.47
CA ASP A 46 -0.90 -0.67 30.20
C ASP A 46 -1.68 -0.24 28.96
N ILE A 47 -2.12 -1.21 28.16
CA ILE A 47 -2.99 -1.01 27.01
C ILE A 47 -4.36 -1.62 27.27
N VAL A 48 -5.40 -0.92 26.84
CA VAL A 48 -6.79 -1.32 27.02
C VAL A 48 -7.49 -1.36 25.67
N PHE A 49 -7.91 -2.55 25.28
CA PHE A 49 -8.73 -2.80 24.10
C PHE A 49 -10.22 -2.84 24.47
N ARG A 50 -11.06 -2.21 23.64
CA ARG A 50 -12.50 -2.14 23.79
C ARG A 50 -13.15 -2.30 22.42
N PRO A 51 -13.48 -3.54 22.02
CA PRO A 51 -14.06 -3.79 20.71
C PRO A 51 -15.40 -3.10 20.52
N LYS A 52 -15.69 -2.74 19.26
CA LYS A 52 -16.96 -2.20 18.77
C LYS A 52 -18.11 -3.11 19.18
N GLY A 53 -19.28 -2.50 19.40
CA GLY A 53 -20.46 -3.18 19.91
C GLY A 53 -20.50 -3.33 21.43
N ASN A 54 -19.37 -3.22 22.15
CA ASN A 54 -19.34 -3.40 23.59
C ASN A 54 -19.52 -2.08 24.36
N VAL A 55 -20.44 -2.10 25.32
CA VAL A 55 -20.68 -0.97 26.21
C VAL A 55 -19.59 -0.89 27.27
N HIS A 56 -18.89 0.25 27.32
CA HIS A 56 -17.84 0.48 28.29
C HIS A 56 -17.74 1.96 28.69
N ARG A 57 -16.92 2.27 29.69
CA ARG A 57 -16.58 3.61 30.16
C ARG A 57 -15.19 3.65 30.75
N PHE A 58 -14.64 4.84 30.97
CA PHE A 58 -13.43 5.01 31.75
C PHE A 58 -13.48 6.21 32.67
N LYS A 59 -12.66 6.19 33.72
CA LYS A 59 -12.54 7.28 34.68
C LYS A 59 -11.11 7.37 35.22
N ASN A 60 -10.50 8.54 35.16
CA ASN A 60 -9.28 8.83 35.89
C ASN A 60 -9.58 8.80 37.40
N LEU A 61 -8.98 7.86 38.12
CA LEU A 61 -9.16 7.71 39.55
C LEU A 61 -8.16 8.53 40.38
N GLY A 62 -7.11 9.04 39.74
CA GLY A 62 -6.05 9.82 40.36
C GLY A 62 -6.49 11.21 40.82
N THR A 63 -5.58 11.86 41.55
CA THR A 63 -5.67 13.28 41.94
C THR A 63 -4.96 14.20 40.95
N GLU A 64 -4.20 13.62 40.00
CA GLU A 64 -3.49 14.32 38.92
C GLU A 64 -4.07 13.90 37.55
N PRO A 65 -3.88 14.70 36.49
CA PRO A 65 -4.31 14.32 35.14
C PRO A 65 -3.64 13.02 34.68
N ALA A 66 -4.42 12.15 34.05
CA ALA A 66 -3.94 10.98 33.35
C ALA A 66 -3.72 11.32 31.87
N ARG A 67 -2.76 10.66 31.21
CA ARG A 67 -2.62 10.71 29.74
C ARG A 67 -2.94 9.35 29.15
N LEU A 68 -3.84 9.33 28.18
CA LEU A 68 -4.09 8.17 27.33
C LEU A 68 -3.72 8.50 25.90
N LEU A 69 -3.07 7.58 25.23
CA LEU A 69 -2.83 7.63 23.81
C LEU A 69 -3.82 6.69 23.13
N PHE A 70 -4.70 7.24 22.30
CA PHE A 70 -5.63 6.44 21.50
C PHE A 70 -4.96 5.96 20.22
N LEU A 71 -5.00 4.65 19.99
CA LEU A 71 -4.28 3.96 18.93
C LEU A 71 -5.19 3.48 17.77
N GLY A 72 -6.51 3.72 17.82
CA GLY A 72 -7.44 3.28 16.77
C GLY A 72 -7.41 4.14 15.50
N THR A 73 -8.04 3.62 14.43
CA THR A 73 -8.17 4.29 13.13
C THR A 73 -9.14 5.48 13.19
N PRO A 74 -8.81 6.63 12.58
CA PRO A 74 -9.64 7.82 12.63
C PRO A 74 -10.79 7.73 11.63
N SER A 75 -11.96 7.22 12.04
CA SER A 75 -13.14 7.23 11.16
C SER A 75 -14.39 7.81 11.81
N GLY A 76 -14.60 7.66 13.13
CA GLY A 76 -15.72 8.24 13.88
C GLY A 76 -15.30 9.18 15.02
N ILE A 77 -14.28 8.80 15.78
CA ILE A 77 -13.83 9.50 17.00
C ILE A 77 -13.28 10.90 16.73
N GLU A 78 -12.52 11.08 15.65
CA GLU A 78 -11.94 12.40 15.32
C GLU A 78 -13.03 13.42 14.99
N HIS A 79 -14.00 13.03 14.16
CA HIS A 79 -15.17 13.85 13.82
C HIS A 79 -16.03 14.12 15.05
N PHE A 80 -16.20 13.15 15.95
CA PHE A 80 -16.91 13.35 17.22
C PHE A 80 -16.27 14.45 18.09
N PHE A 81 -14.94 14.46 18.23
CA PHE A 81 -14.27 15.49 19.02
C PHE A 81 -14.23 16.85 18.30
N ALA A 82 -14.16 16.86 16.96
CA ALA A 82 -14.22 18.08 16.15
C ALA A 82 -15.63 18.73 16.17
N ASP A 83 -16.69 17.93 16.09
CA ASP A 83 -18.08 18.42 16.00
C ASP A 83 -18.74 18.62 17.38
N GLY A 84 -18.38 17.77 18.34
CA GLY A 84 -18.99 17.68 19.67
C GLY A 84 -18.38 18.62 20.71
N GLY A 85 -17.10 18.97 20.60
CA GLY A 85 -16.37 19.80 21.57
C GLY A 85 -16.30 21.29 21.23
N GLN A 86 -16.06 22.14 22.23
CA GLN A 86 -15.53 23.49 22.00
C GLN A 86 -14.01 23.42 21.75
N PRO A 87 -13.45 24.12 20.73
CA PRO A 87 -12.01 24.16 20.52
C PRO A 87 -11.27 24.68 21.76
N VAL A 88 -10.21 23.99 22.18
CA VAL A 88 -9.35 24.45 23.28
C VAL A 88 -8.44 25.55 22.75
N THR A 89 -8.85 26.81 22.92
CA THR A 89 -8.09 27.98 22.45
C THR A 89 -6.98 28.44 23.41
N ASP A 90 -6.98 27.92 24.65
CA ASP A 90 -5.94 28.14 25.66
C ASP A 90 -5.77 26.86 26.51
N PRO A 91 -4.67 26.10 26.34
CA PRO A 91 -4.42 24.84 27.05
C PRO A 91 -4.11 25.02 28.55
N SER A 92 -3.96 26.25 29.04
CA SER A 92 -3.75 26.55 30.47
C SER A 92 -5.05 26.73 31.26
N LEU A 93 -6.19 26.82 30.56
CA LEU A 93 -7.51 26.96 31.16
C LEU A 93 -8.29 25.63 31.08
N PRO A 94 -9.10 25.28 32.10
CA PRO A 94 -9.94 24.10 32.02
C PRO A 94 -10.92 24.23 30.84
N PRO A 95 -11.14 23.15 30.06
CA PRO A 95 -12.05 23.20 28.91
C PRO A 95 -13.45 23.67 29.35
N ALA A 96 -14.09 24.49 28.52
CA ALA A 96 -15.48 24.88 28.75
C ALA A 96 -16.33 23.62 28.83
N LYS A 97 -17.28 23.56 29.78
CA LYS A 97 -18.19 22.41 29.87
C LYS A 97 -19.05 22.35 28.60
N ASP A 98 -18.90 21.28 27.83
CA ASP A 98 -19.71 21.05 26.64
C ASP A 98 -21.19 20.85 27.01
N ASP A 99 -22.08 21.25 26.10
CA ASP A 99 -23.52 21.02 26.23
C ASP A 99 -23.80 19.52 26.00
N PRO A 100 -24.31 18.78 27.01
CA PRO A 100 -24.55 17.34 26.89
C PRO A 100 -25.44 16.96 25.69
N ALA A 101 -26.36 17.83 25.28
CA ALA A 101 -27.24 17.57 24.13
C ALA A 101 -26.50 17.65 22.79
N ARG A 102 -25.47 18.50 22.69
CA ARG A 102 -24.63 18.64 21.50
C ARG A 102 -23.67 17.45 21.36
N VAL A 103 -23.07 17.04 22.47
CA VAL A 103 -22.19 15.85 22.53
C VAL A 103 -22.97 14.59 22.18
N GLU A 104 -24.18 14.42 22.71
CA GLU A 104 -25.03 13.25 22.39
C GLU A 104 -25.47 13.22 20.91
N ALA A 105 -25.72 14.38 20.29
CA ALA A 105 -26.09 14.49 18.89
C ALA A 105 -24.91 14.16 17.95
N ALA A 106 -23.73 14.75 18.20
CA ALA A 106 -22.51 14.46 17.45
C ALA A 106 -22.09 12.99 17.58
N GLY A 107 -22.24 12.41 18.78
CA GLY A 107 -21.96 10.99 19.00
C GLY A 107 -22.81 10.09 18.10
N LYS A 108 -24.14 10.34 18.02
CA LYS A 108 -25.05 9.50 17.23
C LYS A 108 -24.76 9.53 15.73
N GLU A 109 -24.40 10.69 15.18
CA GLU A 109 -24.06 10.82 13.74
C GLU A 109 -22.74 10.10 13.42
N ASN A 110 -21.80 10.12 14.37
CA ASN A 110 -20.45 9.57 14.23
C ASN A 110 -20.26 8.16 14.82
N GLY A 111 -21.36 7.45 15.10
CA GLY A 111 -21.32 6.02 15.45
C GLY A 111 -21.12 5.69 16.94
N ILE A 112 -21.19 6.69 17.83
CA ILE A 112 -21.12 6.56 19.29
C ILE A 112 -22.53 6.63 19.89
N ARG A 113 -22.90 5.65 20.72
CA ARG A 113 -24.22 5.63 21.38
C ARG A 113 -24.09 5.49 22.89
N TYR A 114 -24.75 6.39 23.62
CA TYR A 114 -24.76 6.44 25.08
C TYR A 114 -25.86 5.57 25.70
N TYR A 115 -25.59 4.97 26.85
CA TYR A 115 -26.54 4.13 27.59
C TYR A 115 -26.83 4.62 29.02
N PRO A 116 -28.04 4.38 29.55
CA PRO A 116 -28.30 4.45 30.98
C PRO A 116 -27.54 3.32 31.73
N GLU A 117 -27.08 3.59 32.96
CA GLU A 117 -26.06 2.85 33.73
C GLU A 117 -26.29 1.32 33.97
N ALA A 118 -27.38 0.71 33.50
CA ALA A 118 -27.85 -0.60 33.95
C ALA A 118 -27.55 -1.81 33.04
N SER A 119 -26.76 -1.68 31.97
CA SER A 119 -26.64 -2.75 30.96
C SER A 119 -25.22 -2.95 30.43
N LEU A 120 -24.31 -3.32 31.32
CA LEU A 120 -22.91 -3.62 31.00
C LEU A 120 -22.68 -5.14 31.22
N LEU A 121 -22.26 -5.90 30.19
CA LEU A 121 -21.68 -7.26 30.30
C LEU A 121 -20.47 -7.37 29.35
N GLY A 122 -19.33 -7.89 29.83
CA GLY A 122 -18.10 -8.12 29.07
C GLY A 122 -16.88 -8.28 29.99
N THR A 123 -15.94 -9.17 29.66
CA THR A 123 -14.78 -9.51 30.51
C THR A 123 -13.49 -9.46 29.70
N ASP A 124 -12.66 -8.43 29.85
CA ASP A 124 -11.37 -8.40 29.16
C ASP A 124 -10.21 -7.94 30.06
N LYS A 125 -9.26 -8.85 30.30
CA LYS A 125 -8.04 -8.67 31.11
C LYS A 125 -6.98 -9.35 30.28
N LEU A 126 -5.96 -8.60 29.88
CA LEU A 126 -4.77 -9.15 29.23
C LEU A 126 -4.19 -10.28 30.10
N THR A 127 -3.95 -11.44 29.50
CA THR A 127 -3.31 -12.59 30.15
C THR A 127 -1.87 -12.72 29.66
N PRO A 128 -0.87 -12.89 30.55
CA PRO A 128 0.48 -13.24 30.10
C PRO A 128 0.54 -14.66 29.55
N GLY A 129 1.00 -14.83 28.30
CA GLY A 129 1.60 -16.08 27.79
C GLY A 129 0.81 -16.96 26.81
N THR A 130 1.60 -17.52 25.88
CA THR A 130 1.55 -18.70 24.94
C THR A 130 0.34 -19.64 24.78
N ALA A 131 -0.86 -19.33 25.27
CA ALA A 131 -2.02 -20.21 25.01
C ALA A 131 -2.72 -19.84 23.68
N PRO A 132 -3.02 -20.81 22.79
CA PRO A 132 -3.95 -20.58 21.70
C PRO A 132 -5.33 -20.36 22.32
N LEU A 133 -5.88 -19.17 22.14
CA LEU A 133 -7.17 -18.81 22.70
C LEU A 133 -8.24 -19.23 21.71
N ASP A 134 -9.14 -20.11 22.15
CA ASP A 134 -10.25 -20.59 21.36
C ASP A 134 -11.42 -19.61 21.44
N GLY A 135 -11.74 -18.94 20.35
CA GLY A 135 -13.10 -18.46 20.15
C GLY A 135 -13.22 -17.24 19.28
N ASN A 136 -14.37 -17.16 18.61
CA ASN A 136 -14.85 -16.11 17.70
C ASN A 136 -14.94 -14.68 18.28
N ASN A 137 -14.14 -14.33 19.29
CA ASN A 137 -14.08 -13.03 19.93
C ASN A 137 -12.62 -12.59 19.99
N GLY A 138 -12.36 -11.35 19.61
CA GLY A 138 -11.04 -10.73 19.68
C GLY A 138 -10.35 -10.88 21.03
N VAL A 139 -9.04 -11.10 20.97
CA VAL A 139 -8.10 -11.40 22.04
C VAL A 139 -7.07 -10.29 22.15
N ALA A 140 -6.72 -9.88 23.37
CA ALA A 140 -5.63 -8.94 23.59
C ALA A 140 -4.54 -9.55 24.49
N LEU A 141 -3.30 -9.57 24.00
CA LEU A 141 -2.13 -10.15 24.67
C LEU A 141 -0.91 -9.22 24.68
N TYR A 142 0.00 -9.50 25.60
CA TYR A 142 1.34 -8.89 25.68
C TYR A 142 2.36 -10.01 25.84
N GLY A 143 3.45 -9.93 25.08
CA GLY A 143 4.60 -10.80 25.15
C GLY A 143 5.48 -10.54 26.36
N ASP A 144 6.65 -11.15 26.41
CA ASP A 144 7.72 -10.84 27.36
C ASP A 144 9.01 -10.54 26.60
N ASP A 145 10.16 -10.48 27.27
CA ASP A 145 11.45 -10.23 26.59
C ASP A 145 12.02 -11.51 25.94
N ASP A 146 11.29 -12.63 25.99
CA ASP A 146 11.67 -13.91 25.38
C ASP A 146 10.89 -14.13 24.07
N ARG A 147 11.42 -14.96 23.16
CA ARG A 147 10.68 -15.36 21.95
C ARG A 147 9.30 -15.95 22.28
N ASN A 148 8.27 -15.35 21.74
CA ASN A 148 6.89 -15.76 21.87
C ASN A 148 6.32 -16.29 20.54
N ILE A 149 5.26 -17.09 20.65
CA ILE A 149 4.47 -17.57 19.52
C ILE A 149 3.00 -17.32 19.84
N PHE A 150 2.32 -16.59 18.98
CA PHE A 150 0.90 -16.26 19.12
C PHE A 150 0.10 -16.75 17.90
N THR A 151 -1.15 -17.13 18.15
CA THR A 151 -2.13 -17.50 17.12
C THR A 151 -3.51 -17.07 17.61
N GLY A 152 -4.10 -16.10 16.90
CA GLY A 152 -5.30 -15.36 17.30
C GLY A 152 -6.63 -16.05 17.02
N GLY A 153 -6.78 -16.65 15.84
CA GLY A 153 -7.98 -17.40 15.47
C GLY A 153 -9.01 -16.54 14.74
N ASP A 154 -10.26 -16.50 15.20
CA ASP A 154 -11.34 -15.69 14.62
C ASP A 154 -11.61 -14.46 15.53
N GLY A 155 -11.77 -13.27 14.97
CA GLY A 155 -12.07 -12.01 15.67
C GLY A 155 -10.91 -11.02 15.65
N ASN A 156 -11.18 -9.77 16.02
CA ASN A 156 -10.18 -8.68 15.98
C ASN A 156 -9.23 -8.76 17.18
N ASP A 157 -8.00 -9.20 16.95
CA ASP A 157 -6.98 -9.47 17.95
C ASP A 157 -5.98 -8.31 18.10
N LEU A 158 -5.35 -8.22 19.28
CA LEU A 158 -4.29 -7.27 19.60
C LEU A 158 -3.13 -8.02 20.24
N TYR A 159 -1.94 -7.89 19.65
CA TYR A 159 -0.73 -8.41 20.23
C TYR A 159 0.38 -7.35 20.27
N LEU A 160 1.15 -7.38 21.36
CA LEU A 160 2.28 -6.50 21.63
C LEU A 160 3.45 -7.38 22.07
N GLY A 161 4.49 -7.53 21.26
CA GLY A 161 5.57 -8.51 21.45
C GLY A 161 6.55 -8.20 22.56
N ALA A 162 6.76 -6.92 22.85
CA ALA A 162 7.76 -6.46 23.80
C ALA A 162 9.20 -6.70 23.33
N GLY A 163 9.81 -7.84 23.64
CA GLY A 163 11.19 -8.14 23.29
C GLY A 163 11.37 -9.57 22.82
N GLY A 164 12.37 -9.82 21.99
CA GLY A 164 12.62 -11.16 21.47
C GLY A 164 12.13 -11.30 20.04
N ASN A 165 12.33 -12.48 19.46
CA ASN A 165 12.03 -12.71 18.04
C ASN A 165 10.74 -13.51 17.93
N ASP A 166 9.63 -12.80 17.83
CA ASP A 166 8.29 -13.35 17.94
C ASP A 166 7.76 -13.93 16.64
N THR A 167 6.70 -14.71 16.74
CA THR A 167 5.98 -15.25 15.59
C THR A 167 4.49 -15.17 15.87
N LEU A 168 3.80 -14.26 15.17
CA LEU A 168 2.42 -13.89 15.42
C LEU A 168 1.57 -14.19 14.19
N SER A 169 0.40 -14.77 14.42
CA SER A 169 -0.58 -15.04 13.37
C SER A 169 -1.96 -14.63 13.87
N GLY A 170 -2.64 -13.72 13.17
CA GLY A 170 -3.95 -13.16 13.53
C GLY A 170 -5.06 -14.14 13.22
N GLY A 171 -5.26 -14.43 11.94
CA GLY A 171 -6.21 -15.44 11.49
C GLY A 171 -7.31 -14.81 10.67
N GLU A 172 -8.52 -14.66 11.20
CA GLU A 172 -9.61 -13.92 10.55
C GLU A 172 -10.04 -12.78 11.46
N GLY A 173 -10.22 -11.56 10.95
CA GLY A 173 -10.58 -10.40 11.77
C GLY A 173 -9.70 -9.20 11.41
N ASP A 174 -10.05 -8.02 11.90
CA ASP A 174 -9.19 -6.84 11.77
C ASP A 174 -8.22 -6.82 12.96
N ASP A 175 -6.99 -7.29 12.77
CA ASP A 175 -6.00 -7.53 13.81
C ASP A 175 -4.96 -6.40 13.95
N ILE A 176 -4.35 -6.27 15.12
CA ILE A 176 -3.32 -5.26 15.39
C ILE A 176 -2.12 -5.89 16.08
N PHE A 177 -1.01 -6.02 15.36
CA PHE A 177 0.24 -6.58 15.89
C PHE A 177 1.35 -5.54 15.93
N ILE A 178 2.03 -5.47 17.07
CA ILE A 178 3.22 -4.65 17.25
C ILE A 178 4.33 -5.53 17.80
N GLY A 179 5.39 -5.76 17.02
CA GLY A 179 6.54 -6.59 17.40
C GLY A 179 7.36 -6.00 18.55
N GLU A 180 7.66 -4.70 18.46
CA GLU A 180 8.50 -3.93 19.40
C GLU A 180 10.00 -4.21 19.21
N GLN A 181 10.70 -4.97 20.06
CA GLN A 181 12.14 -5.22 19.91
C GLN A 181 12.42 -6.66 19.46
N GLY A 182 13.22 -6.82 18.42
CA GLY A 182 13.69 -8.11 17.94
C GLY A 182 13.24 -8.36 16.52
N ASN A 183 13.61 -9.52 15.97
CA ASN A 183 13.28 -9.85 14.58
C ASN A 183 12.00 -10.70 14.55
N ASP A 184 10.90 -10.07 14.22
CA ASP A 184 9.57 -10.62 14.35
C ASP A 184 9.00 -11.13 13.03
N ILE A 185 8.08 -12.09 13.13
CA ILE A 185 7.25 -12.54 12.01
C ILE A 185 5.82 -12.19 12.35
N LEU A 186 5.23 -11.28 11.58
CA LEU A 186 3.87 -10.78 11.75
C LEU A 186 3.01 -11.24 10.57
N GLU A 187 2.07 -12.13 10.84
CA GLU A 187 1.07 -12.60 9.86
C GLU A 187 -0.31 -12.12 10.28
N GLY A 188 -0.88 -11.14 9.57
CA GLY A 188 -2.23 -10.63 9.88
C GLY A 188 -3.30 -11.70 9.63
N GLY A 189 -3.24 -12.35 8.47
CA GLY A 189 -4.27 -13.28 8.05
C GLY A 189 -5.32 -12.52 7.24
N LYS A 190 -6.59 -12.92 7.34
CA LYS A 190 -7.69 -12.27 6.62
C LYS A 190 -8.28 -11.14 7.43
N GLY A 191 -8.47 -10.00 6.78
CA GLY A 191 -9.18 -8.87 7.35
C GLY A 191 -8.52 -7.58 6.88
N ASN A 192 -8.71 -6.52 7.65
CA ASN A 192 -7.96 -5.29 7.46
C ASN A 192 -7.11 -5.02 8.71
N ASP A 193 -5.87 -5.47 8.67
CA ASP A 193 -4.94 -5.56 9.77
C ASP A 193 -4.01 -4.35 9.85
N ILE A 194 -3.43 -4.13 11.02
CA ILE A 194 -2.36 -3.15 11.27
C ILE A 194 -1.17 -3.88 11.87
N LEU A 195 -0.11 -4.03 11.09
CA LEU A 195 1.10 -4.74 11.50
C LEU A 195 2.27 -3.76 11.61
N SER A 196 3.00 -3.79 12.73
CA SER A 196 4.17 -2.93 12.97
C SER A 196 5.33 -3.73 13.56
N GLY A 197 6.42 -3.86 12.80
CA GLY A 197 7.64 -4.55 13.25
C GLY A 197 8.33 -3.82 14.40
N ARG A 198 8.64 -2.53 14.18
CA ARG A 198 9.37 -1.61 15.07
C ARG A 198 10.89 -1.77 14.97
N GLU A 199 11.57 -2.17 16.04
CA GLU A 199 13.02 -2.29 16.04
C GLU A 199 13.40 -3.74 15.75
N GLY A 200 13.86 -4.02 14.54
CA GLY A 200 14.11 -5.40 14.16
C GLY A 200 14.45 -5.54 12.70
N VAL A 201 14.82 -6.74 12.27
CA VAL A 201 14.68 -7.14 10.87
C VAL A 201 13.44 -8.02 10.83
N ASP A 202 12.34 -7.43 10.40
CA ASP A 202 11.01 -7.99 10.55
C ASP A 202 10.49 -8.59 9.24
N THR A 203 9.56 -9.53 9.37
CA THR A 203 8.85 -10.13 8.24
C THR A 203 7.36 -9.92 8.43
N LEU A 204 6.75 -9.17 7.53
CA LEU A 204 5.32 -8.87 7.53
C LEU A 204 4.67 -9.59 6.34
N ALA A 205 3.68 -10.42 6.62
CA ALA A 205 2.89 -11.14 5.63
C ALA A 205 1.41 -10.92 5.92
N GLU A 206 0.60 -10.79 4.87
CA GLU A 206 -0.82 -10.49 5.07
C GLU A 206 -1.73 -11.14 4.02
N ALA A 207 -3.03 -11.05 4.26
CA ALA A 207 -4.05 -11.37 3.28
C ALA A 207 -5.25 -10.42 3.42
N GLY A 208 -5.22 -9.27 2.79
CA GLY A 208 -6.35 -8.36 2.94
C GLY A 208 -6.08 -6.96 2.43
N ILE A 209 -6.70 -5.98 3.09
CA ILE A 209 -6.39 -4.57 2.86
C ILE A 209 -5.80 -4.03 4.15
N ASP A 210 -4.49 -4.04 4.21
CA ASP A 210 -3.74 -3.91 5.45
C ASP A 210 -2.90 -2.65 5.50
N THR A 211 -2.50 -2.26 6.71
CA THR A 211 -1.53 -1.20 6.95
C THR A 211 -0.29 -1.77 7.62
N LEU A 212 0.84 -1.70 6.93
CA LEU A 212 2.10 -2.30 7.33
C LEU A 212 3.14 -1.22 7.64
N THR A 213 3.85 -1.39 8.74
CA THR A 213 4.98 -0.55 9.14
C THR A 213 6.14 -1.45 9.48
N GLY A 214 7.23 -1.39 8.73
CA GLY A 214 8.44 -2.16 9.02
C GLY A 214 9.08 -1.65 10.31
N GLY A 215 9.45 -0.38 10.29
CA GLY A 215 10.15 0.30 11.37
C GLY A 215 11.56 0.68 10.95
N GLY A 216 12.56 0.34 11.78
CA GLY A 216 13.96 0.55 11.42
C GLY A 216 14.62 -0.76 10.99
N ASN A 217 15.81 -0.68 10.41
CA ASN A 217 16.52 -1.76 9.73
C ASN A 217 15.78 -2.23 8.46
N ARG A 218 16.24 -3.35 7.91
CA ARG A 218 15.75 -3.96 6.68
C ARG A 218 14.60 -4.89 7.03
N ASP A 219 13.44 -4.60 6.48
CA ASP A 219 12.24 -5.41 6.65
C ASP A 219 11.84 -6.12 5.34
N ALA A 220 11.01 -7.14 5.46
CA ALA A 220 10.52 -7.92 4.33
C ALA A 220 8.99 -8.03 4.37
N PHE A 221 8.35 -7.59 3.29
CA PHE A 221 6.91 -7.58 3.12
C PHE A 221 6.50 -8.59 2.04
N PHE A 222 5.55 -9.47 2.35
CA PHE A 222 5.16 -10.59 1.49
C PHE A 222 3.69 -10.49 1.05
N PHE A 223 3.46 -10.49 -0.26
CA PHE A 223 2.15 -10.27 -0.89
C PHE A 223 1.80 -11.42 -1.83
N PRO A 224 0.97 -12.39 -1.39
CA PRO A 224 0.38 -13.38 -2.27
C PRO A 224 -0.68 -12.80 -3.24
N LEU A 225 -1.06 -13.62 -4.22
CA LEU A 225 -2.17 -13.33 -5.15
C LEU A 225 -3.52 -13.23 -4.40
N ASP A 226 -4.36 -12.26 -4.78
CA ASP A 226 -5.71 -11.99 -4.26
C ASP A 226 -5.77 -11.32 -2.87
N ASN A 227 -4.79 -10.49 -2.49
CA ASN A 227 -4.79 -9.85 -1.16
C ASN A 227 -5.69 -8.61 -1.05
N GLY A 228 -5.55 -7.64 -1.93
CA GLY A 228 -6.15 -6.34 -1.76
C GLY A 228 -5.15 -5.30 -2.22
N ILE A 229 -5.32 -4.05 -1.82
CA ILE A 229 -4.29 -3.02 -2.04
C ILE A 229 -3.85 -2.53 -0.67
N ASP A 230 -2.70 -3.03 -0.23
CA ASP A 230 -2.14 -2.74 1.08
C ASP A 230 -1.42 -1.39 1.09
N THR A 231 -1.18 -0.87 2.28
CA THR A 231 -0.41 0.37 2.46
C THR A 231 0.81 0.10 3.35
N ILE A 232 2.01 0.31 2.82
CA ILE A 232 3.25 0.33 3.60
C ILE A 232 3.58 1.79 3.93
N THR A 233 3.72 2.10 5.22
CA THR A 233 3.82 3.49 5.69
C THR A 233 5.23 4.08 5.71
N ASP A 234 6.25 3.21 5.66
CA ASP A 234 7.65 3.59 5.91
C ASP A 234 8.67 2.79 5.09
N PHE A 235 8.28 2.30 3.90
CA PHE A 235 9.15 1.50 3.05
C PHE A 235 10.48 2.19 2.72
N GLY A 236 11.59 1.62 3.20
CA GLY A 236 12.95 2.09 2.98
C GLY A 236 13.56 1.52 1.71
N GLY A 237 13.42 2.20 0.57
CA GLY A 237 14.05 1.78 -0.70
C GLY A 237 15.54 2.14 -0.80
N VAL A 238 16.24 1.58 -1.81
CA VAL A 238 17.66 1.91 -2.08
C VAL A 238 17.90 3.38 -2.48
N GLY A 239 16.97 4.05 -3.16
CA GLY A 239 17.12 5.46 -3.53
C GLY A 239 18.25 5.79 -4.53
N THR A 240 18.05 6.87 -5.28
CA THR A 240 18.88 7.44 -6.38
C THR A 240 20.39 7.14 -6.28
N ASP A 241 20.90 6.20 -7.08
CA ASP A 241 22.26 6.06 -7.64
C ASP A 241 23.52 6.36 -6.78
N GLU A 242 23.40 6.59 -5.47
CA GLU A 242 24.50 6.89 -4.56
C GLU A 242 24.96 5.61 -3.89
N ASN A 243 26.21 5.19 -4.13
CA ASN A 243 26.85 4.04 -3.47
C ASN A 243 26.47 3.97 -1.97
N LEU A 244 25.48 3.15 -1.64
CA LEU A 244 24.96 3.10 -0.29
C LEU A 244 26.04 2.59 0.64
N SER A 245 26.22 3.27 1.77
CA SER A 245 27.10 2.76 2.82
C SER A 245 26.57 1.42 3.34
N SER A 246 27.43 0.56 3.89
CA SER A 246 26.99 -0.70 4.50
C SER A 246 25.96 -0.52 5.61
N ALA A 247 25.87 0.67 6.22
CA ALA A 247 24.83 1.00 7.18
C ALA A 247 23.50 1.31 6.49
N ALA A 248 23.52 2.01 5.36
CA ALA A 248 22.30 2.30 4.61
C ALA A 248 21.72 1.02 3.96
N LEU A 249 22.58 0.11 3.49
CA LEU A 249 22.16 -1.21 2.99
C LEU A 249 21.47 -2.11 4.04
N ALA A 250 21.71 -1.83 5.33
CA ALA A 250 21.10 -2.56 6.43
C ALA A 250 19.68 -2.06 6.76
N GLU A 251 19.25 -0.96 6.12
CA GLU A 251 17.94 -0.30 6.30
C GLU A 251 17.08 -0.37 5.02
N VAL A 252 17.51 -1.16 4.02
CA VAL A 252 16.76 -1.29 2.76
C VAL A 252 15.74 -2.41 2.92
N ASP A 253 14.48 -2.09 2.67
CA ASP A 253 13.33 -2.98 2.73
C ASP A 253 13.10 -3.75 1.42
N PHE A 254 12.38 -4.86 1.54
CA PHE A 254 12.12 -5.80 0.44
C PHE A 254 10.64 -6.07 0.33
N LEU A 255 10.12 -5.89 -0.87
CA LEU A 255 8.79 -6.29 -1.27
C LEU A 255 8.87 -7.62 -2.01
N LYS A 256 8.06 -8.61 -1.66
CA LYS A 256 7.99 -9.87 -2.39
C LYS A 256 6.57 -10.18 -2.82
N PHE A 257 6.37 -10.24 -4.13
CA PHE A 257 5.14 -10.73 -4.74
C PHE A 257 5.20 -12.24 -4.97
N GLU A 258 4.20 -12.97 -4.47
CA GLU A 258 4.08 -14.41 -4.56
C GLU A 258 2.86 -14.82 -5.41
N GLY A 259 3.07 -15.76 -6.33
CA GLY A 259 2.03 -16.21 -7.25
C GLY A 259 2.41 -16.07 -8.73
N SER A 260 1.91 -17.01 -9.55
CA SER A 260 2.31 -17.12 -10.97
C SER A 260 1.80 -15.99 -11.87
N GLY A 261 0.83 -15.19 -11.40
CA GLY A 261 0.27 -14.05 -12.12
C GLY A 261 0.96 -12.71 -11.84
N LEU A 262 1.81 -12.65 -10.82
CA LEU A 262 2.56 -11.45 -10.43
C LEU A 262 3.96 -11.58 -11.00
N ILE A 263 4.21 -10.94 -12.14
CA ILE A 263 5.51 -10.99 -12.83
C ILE A 263 5.96 -9.59 -13.20
N PRO A 264 7.27 -9.36 -13.41
CA PRO A 264 7.75 -8.03 -13.81
C PRO A 264 7.01 -7.48 -15.04
N ARG A 265 6.74 -8.31 -16.06
CA ARG A 265 6.17 -7.86 -17.36
C ARG A 265 4.78 -7.24 -17.26
N ASN A 266 3.97 -7.63 -16.27
CA ASN A 266 2.66 -7.05 -16.03
C ASN A 266 2.64 -6.10 -14.83
N MET A 267 3.77 -5.84 -14.17
CA MET A 267 3.84 -4.84 -13.11
C MET A 267 3.62 -3.44 -13.68
N LEU A 268 2.86 -2.62 -12.95
CA LEU A 268 2.59 -1.23 -13.22
C LEU A 268 3.00 -0.41 -12.00
N LEU A 269 3.70 0.69 -12.22
CA LEU A 269 4.05 1.67 -11.20
C LEU A 269 3.27 2.94 -11.50
N THR A 270 2.67 3.56 -10.50
CA THR A 270 1.89 4.79 -10.68
C THR A 270 2.15 5.74 -9.54
N GLN A 271 2.65 6.93 -9.84
CA GLN A 271 2.83 7.98 -8.84
C GLN A 271 1.48 8.66 -8.56
N GLU A 272 0.95 8.51 -7.35
CA GLU A 272 -0.28 9.15 -6.88
C GLU A 272 0.06 10.20 -5.80
N GLU A 273 0.17 11.47 -6.19
CA GLU A 273 0.65 12.54 -5.29
C GLU A 273 2.03 12.18 -4.70
N ASP A 274 2.12 12.02 -3.37
CA ASP A 274 3.35 11.66 -2.67
C ASP A 274 3.55 10.13 -2.53
N ASP A 275 2.59 9.32 -2.98
CA ASP A 275 2.60 7.86 -2.81
C ASP A 275 2.92 7.14 -4.13
N LEU A 276 3.60 5.99 -4.05
CA LEU A 276 3.81 5.10 -5.20
C LEU A 276 2.88 3.90 -5.10
N VAL A 277 2.07 3.68 -6.12
CA VAL A 277 1.19 2.51 -6.21
C VAL A 277 1.77 1.49 -7.18
N ILE A 278 1.86 0.24 -6.71
CA ILE A 278 2.32 -0.92 -7.46
C ILE A 278 1.12 -1.82 -7.71
N ASN A 279 0.78 -2.03 -8.98
CA ASN A 279 -0.33 -2.88 -9.42
C ASN A 279 0.12 -3.84 -10.51
N PHE A 280 -0.77 -4.73 -10.94
CA PHE A 280 -0.50 -5.68 -12.01
C PHE A 280 -1.59 -5.70 -13.08
N GLU A 281 -1.21 -5.54 -14.34
CA GLU A 281 -2.12 -5.62 -15.48
C GLU A 281 -2.78 -7.00 -15.54
N GLY A 282 -4.11 -7.00 -15.66
CA GLY A 282 -4.93 -8.22 -15.71
C GLY A 282 -5.08 -8.94 -14.36
N VAL A 283 -4.65 -8.33 -13.25
CA VAL A 283 -4.82 -8.85 -11.89
C VAL A 283 -5.60 -7.84 -11.07
N GLU A 284 -6.81 -8.21 -10.68
CA GLU A 284 -7.66 -7.37 -9.84
C GLU A 284 -7.33 -7.57 -8.36
N ASN A 285 -7.54 -6.53 -7.55
CA ASN A 285 -7.42 -6.58 -6.08
C ASN A 285 -6.07 -7.17 -5.62
N THR A 286 -4.97 -6.79 -6.25
CA THR A 286 -3.62 -7.15 -5.80
C THR A 286 -2.69 -6.01 -6.14
N GLY A 287 -2.11 -5.39 -5.11
CA GLY A 287 -1.17 -4.29 -5.25
C GLY A 287 -0.73 -3.75 -3.90
N VAL A 288 0.19 -2.79 -3.95
CA VAL A 288 0.72 -2.15 -2.74
C VAL A 288 0.85 -0.66 -2.98
N ARG A 289 0.41 0.15 -2.02
CA ARG A 289 0.71 1.57 -1.93
C ARG A 289 1.88 1.76 -0.96
N LEU A 290 2.97 2.33 -1.47
CA LEU A 290 4.09 2.80 -0.67
C LEU A 290 3.84 4.28 -0.34
N GLN A 291 3.61 4.58 0.93
CA GLN A 291 3.26 5.93 1.37
C GLN A 291 4.48 6.85 1.40
N ASN A 292 4.33 8.10 0.96
CA ASN A 292 5.40 9.10 0.88
C ASN A 292 6.64 8.58 0.13
N PHE A 293 6.41 7.81 -0.94
CA PHE A 293 7.45 7.14 -1.70
C PHE A 293 7.38 7.59 -3.16
N SER A 294 8.50 8.10 -3.67
CA SER A 294 8.63 8.50 -5.07
C SER A 294 9.12 7.34 -5.94
N LEU A 295 8.63 7.25 -7.18
CA LEU A 295 9.05 6.28 -8.19
C LEU A 295 10.58 6.15 -8.30
N GLU A 296 11.28 7.27 -8.37
CA GLU A 296 12.75 7.37 -8.45
C GLU A 296 13.50 6.70 -7.28
N ASN A 297 12.82 6.45 -6.15
CA ASN A 297 13.44 5.75 -5.02
C ASN A 297 13.53 4.23 -5.23
N LEU A 298 12.93 3.69 -6.30
CA LEU A 298 13.12 2.32 -6.78
C LEU A 298 14.28 2.18 -7.78
N ASP A 299 15.02 3.25 -8.10
CA ASP A 299 16.13 3.18 -9.05
C ASP A 299 17.23 2.21 -8.59
N ASN A 300 17.84 1.53 -9.56
CA ASN A 300 18.84 0.49 -9.40
C ASN A 300 20.24 1.02 -9.68
N PHE A 301 21.23 0.57 -8.91
CA PHE A 301 22.62 0.94 -9.12
C PHE A 301 23.13 0.64 -10.54
N GLU A 302 23.63 1.66 -11.24
CA GLU A 302 24.27 1.48 -12.55
C GLU A 302 25.53 0.58 -12.52
N THR A 303 26.13 0.29 -11.35
CA THR A 303 27.36 -0.53 -11.24
C THR A 303 27.39 -1.46 -10.01
N PRO A 304 27.92 -2.70 -10.11
CA PRO A 304 28.12 -3.57 -8.96
C PRO A 304 29.03 -2.93 -7.91
N ILE A 305 28.56 -2.89 -6.66
CA ILE A 305 29.17 -2.16 -5.53
C ILE A 305 30.66 -2.48 -5.31
N VAL A 306 31.13 -3.69 -5.63
CA VAL A 306 32.56 -4.03 -5.71
C VAL A 306 32.70 -5.25 -6.62
N ALA A 307 33.76 -5.32 -7.43
CA ALA A 307 34.12 -6.55 -8.12
C ALA A 307 34.32 -7.70 -7.11
N GLY A 308 33.34 -8.60 -7.01
CA GLY A 308 33.36 -9.75 -6.10
C GLY A 308 32.51 -9.62 -4.83
N THR A 309 31.68 -8.58 -4.69
CA THR A 309 30.53 -8.59 -3.77
C THR A 309 29.27 -8.73 -4.63
N SER A 310 28.34 -9.59 -4.21
CA SER A 310 27.14 -10.03 -4.94
C SER A 310 26.44 -8.92 -5.74
N SER A 311 26.09 -9.25 -6.99
CA SER A 311 25.25 -8.48 -7.91
C SER A 311 23.92 -8.08 -7.26
N GLY A 312 23.42 -6.90 -7.62
CA GLY A 312 22.03 -6.47 -7.44
C GLY A 312 21.56 -6.39 -5.98
N ILE A 313 21.18 -5.21 -5.52
CA ILE A 313 20.28 -5.13 -4.36
C ILE A 313 19.01 -4.56 -4.95
N GLY A 314 18.01 -5.41 -5.02
CA GLY A 314 16.74 -5.07 -5.64
C GLY A 314 15.61 -4.99 -4.63
N ASN A 315 14.73 -4.01 -4.73
CA ASN A 315 13.70 -3.78 -3.70
C ASN A 315 12.46 -4.66 -3.89
N ILE A 316 12.24 -5.20 -5.11
CA ILE A 316 11.01 -5.93 -5.45
C ILE A 316 11.35 -7.31 -6.02
N LEU A 317 10.87 -8.33 -5.34
CA LEU A 317 11.14 -9.74 -5.61
C LEU A 317 9.91 -10.46 -6.16
N PHE A 318 10.16 -11.47 -7.00
CA PHE A 318 9.12 -12.32 -7.59
C PHE A 318 9.43 -13.82 -7.42
N ASP A 319 8.38 -14.64 -7.30
CA ASP A 319 8.49 -16.08 -7.03
C ASP A 319 9.33 -16.90 -8.03
N GLN A 320 9.49 -16.41 -9.26
CA GLN A 320 10.31 -17.07 -10.29
C GLN A 320 11.82 -17.02 -9.97
N GLN A 321 12.25 -16.27 -8.95
CA GLN A 321 13.65 -16.15 -8.52
C GLN A 321 14.11 -17.24 -7.52
N ARG A 322 13.39 -18.37 -7.40
CA ARG A 322 13.79 -19.49 -6.50
C ARG A 322 15.14 -20.10 -6.91
N GLY A 323 16.21 -19.68 -6.23
CA GLY A 323 17.51 -20.36 -6.24
C GLY A 323 18.68 -19.58 -6.84
N LEU A 324 18.55 -18.27 -7.11
CA LEU A 324 19.71 -17.42 -7.37
C LEU A 324 20.28 -16.96 -6.03
N SER A 325 21.57 -17.17 -5.83
CA SER A 325 22.30 -16.71 -4.63
C SER A 325 22.50 -15.18 -4.59
N GLU A 326 21.97 -14.47 -5.58
CA GLU A 326 22.09 -13.04 -5.83
C GLU A 326 20.73 -12.57 -6.36
N ILE A 327 20.18 -11.52 -5.74
CA ILE A 327 18.89 -10.93 -6.07
C ILE A 327 19.18 -9.87 -7.14
N GLU A 328 18.79 -10.12 -8.39
CA GLU A 328 18.84 -9.10 -9.44
C GLU A 328 17.42 -8.58 -9.68
N ASP A 329 17.20 -7.28 -9.53
CA ASP A 329 15.97 -6.65 -9.99
C ASP A 329 15.86 -6.85 -11.50
N ASN A 330 14.71 -7.35 -11.95
CA ASN A 330 14.46 -7.59 -13.38
C ASN A 330 13.91 -6.34 -14.09
N PHE A 331 13.99 -5.19 -13.45
CA PHE A 331 13.45 -3.94 -13.95
C PHE A 331 14.37 -2.76 -13.67
N ASP A 332 14.28 -1.73 -14.50
CA ASP A 332 15.01 -0.47 -14.39
C ASP A 332 13.99 0.66 -14.17
N VAL A 333 14.31 1.63 -13.31
CA VAL A 333 13.49 2.83 -13.08
C VAL A 333 14.35 4.06 -13.37
N PHE A 334 13.90 5.00 -14.20
CA PHE A 334 14.70 6.19 -14.49
C PHE A 334 14.42 7.28 -13.46
N ASP A 335 15.45 7.88 -12.88
CA ASP A 335 15.31 9.14 -12.14
C ASP A 335 15.28 10.36 -13.07
N ALA A 336 14.94 11.53 -12.53
CA ALA A 336 14.88 12.79 -13.28
C ALA A 336 16.25 13.37 -13.70
N ASP A 337 17.35 12.92 -13.09
CA ASP A 337 18.71 13.42 -13.32
C ASP A 337 19.53 12.54 -14.29
N ARG A 338 18.97 11.39 -14.69
CA ARG A 338 19.58 10.37 -15.53
C ARG A 338 20.03 10.94 -16.88
N GLN A 339 21.30 10.72 -17.20
CA GLN A 339 21.94 11.21 -18.43
C GLN A 339 21.94 10.19 -19.59
N SER A 340 21.43 8.97 -19.35
CA SER A 340 21.44 7.86 -20.30
C SER A 340 20.04 7.50 -20.77
N ASP A 341 19.83 7.67 -22.06
CA ASP A 341 18.62 7.32 -22.83
C ASP A 341 18.46 5.80 -23.08
N ARG A 342 19.27 4.96 -22.41
CA ARG A 342 19.31 3.51 -22.65
C ARG A 342 18.95 2.73 -21.40
N VAL A 343 18.09 1.74 -21.61
CA VAL A 343 17.77 0.67 -20.66
C VAL A 343 19.06 -0.06 -20.25
N LEU A 344 19.16 -0.57 -19.02
CA LEU A 344 20.39 -1.11 -18.46
C LEU A 344 20.55 -2.61 -18.73
N GLN A 345 19.44 -3.34 -18.90
CA GLN A 345 19.43 -4.81 -19.01
C GLN A 345 18.58 -5.34 -20.19
N GLN A 346 18.98 -6.46 -20.80
CA GLN A 346 18.20 -7.12 -21.87
C GLN A 346 17.00 -7.89 -21.30
N ASN A 347 15.85 -7.83 -21.99
CA ASN A 347 14.56 -8.40 -21.60
C ASN A 347 14.07 -7.83 -20.26
N SER A 348 14.44 -6.59 -19.98
CA SER A 348 14.08 -5.90 -18.75
C SER A 348 12.73 -5.23 -18.88
N VAL A 349 12.16 -4.92 -17.72
CA VAL A 349 11.02 -4.03 -17.61
C VAL A 349 11.54 -2.65 -17.24
N THR A 350 11.21 -1.64 -18.03
CA THR A 350 11.67 -0.27 -17.78
C THR A 350 10.49 0.59 -17.39
N PHE A 351 10.65 1.36 -16.32
CA PHE A 351 9.75 2.43 -15.95
C PHE A 351 10.51 3.75 -16.10
N LEU A 352 9.99 4.66 -16.91
CA LEU A 352 10.60 5.97 -17.09
C LEU A 352 10.14 6.94 -16.00
N ASN A 353 10.53 8.21 -16.08
CA ASN A 353 10.08 9.23 -15.11
C ASN A 353 8.87 10.01 -15.66
N GLU A 354 8.39 10.98 -14.90
CA GLU A 354 7.22 11.80 -15.27
C GLU A 354 7.57 12.96 -16.24
N LEU A 355 8.68 12.88 -17.00
CA LEU A 355 9.16 13.90 -17.93
C LEU A 355 9.21 13.36 -19.36
N ASP A 356 9.22 14.27 -20.35
CA ASP A 356 9.47 13.90 -21.75
C ASP A 356 10.82 13.13 -21.88
N ASN A 357 10.74 11.87 -22.26
CA ASN A 357 11.89 10.97 -22.39
C ASN A 357 12.10 10.49 -23.84
N ASN A 358 13.30 10.03 -24.14
CA ASN A 358 13.65 9.47 -25.44
C ASN A 358 14.47 8.20 -25.21
N THR A 359 13.79 7.06 -25.18
CA THR A 359 14.37 5.80 -24.73
C THR A 359 14.29 4.73 -25.81
N SER A 360 15.33 3.90 -25.88
CA SER A 360 15.32 2.70 -26.70
C SER A 360 15.69 1.47 -25.88
N GLY A 361 15.01 0.35 -26.18
CA GLY A 361 15.35 -0.97 -25.71
C GLY A 361 16.66 -1.50 -26.32
N PHE A 362 16.72 -2.81 -26.52
CA PHE A 362 17.89 -3.53 -27.02
C PHE A 362 17.59 -4.35 -28.27
N GLU A 363 18.58 -4.45 -29.15
CA GLU A 363 18.49 -5.37 -30.28
C GLU A 363 18.49 -6.84 -29.84
N ASN A 364 17.60 -7.65 -30.41
CA ASN A 364 17.37 -9.07 -30.13
C ASN A 364 16.89 -9.33 -28.68
N SER A 365 15.98 -8.50 -28.20
CA SER A 365 15.48 -8.47 -26.83
C SER A 365 13.97 -8.29 -26.83
N ASN A 366 13.24 -8.96 -25.94
CA ASN A 366 11.81 -8.76 -25.78
C ASN A 366 11.57 -7.82 -24.58
N ASP A 367 11.68 -6.53 -24.83
CA ASP A 367 11.69 -5.52 -23.79
C ASP A 367 10.27 -5.14 -23.35
N VAL A 368 10.16 -4.53 -22.17
CA VAL A 368 8.94 -3.86 -21.71
C VAL A 368 9.33 -2.44 -21.35
N ILE A 369 8.70 -1.44 -21.97
CA ILE A 369 8.98 -0.03 -21.72
C ILE A 369 7.68 0.66 -21.33
N ASN A 370 7.66 1.26 -20.14
CA ASN A 370 6.57 2.07 -19.62
C ASN A 370 7.03 3.53 -19.54
N GLY A 371 6.46 4.40 -20.37
CA GLY A 371 6.84 5.82 -20.44
C GLY A 371 6.41 6.65 -19.23
N GLN A 372 5.44 6.16 -18.46
CA GLN A 372 4.90 6.84 -17.28
C GLN A 372 4.21 8.15 -17.62
N GLY A 373 4.89 9.29 -17.53
CA GLY A 373 4.29 10.59 -17.80
C GLY A 373 5.21 11.46 -18.64
N GLY A 374 4.64 12.40 -19.40
CA GLY A 374 5.40 13.21 -20.36
C GLY A 374 5.09 12.83 -21.80
N ASN A 375 5.68 13.52 -22.77
CA ASN A 375 5.54 13.16 -24.19
C ASN A 375 6.81 12.45 -24.65
N ASP A 376 6.75 11.13 -24.70
CA ASP A 376 7.89 10.27 -24.86
C ASP A 376 8.15 9.86 -26.30
N TYR A 377 9.41 9.49 -26.57
CA TYR A 377 9.78 8.70 -27.72
C TYR A 377 10.26 7.32 -27.26
N LEU A 378 9.52 6.27 -27.58
CA LEU A 378 9.81 4.90 -27.18
C LEU A 378 10.16 4.04 -28.40
N SER A 379 11.27 3.32 -28.35
CA SER A 379 11.69 2.41 -29.43
C SER A 379 12.08 1.02 -28.89
N GLY A 380 11.37 -0.04 -29.30
CA GLY A 380 11.67 -1.43 -28.93
C GLY A 380 12.92 -2.00 -29.62
N LEU A 381 13.11 -1.67 -30.89
CA LEU A 381 14.20 -2.13 -31.79
C LEU A 381 13.94 -3.51 -32.39
N SER A 382 14.41 -4.61 -31.81
CA SER A 382 14.15 -5.94 -32.36
C SER A 382 13.93 -6.99 -31.29
N GLY A 383 12.92 -7.83 -31.51
CA GLY A 383 12.34 -8.74 -30.53
C GLY A 383 10.85 -8.46 -30.39
N ASP A 384 10.15 -9.24 -29.57
CA ASP A 384 8.71 -9.08 -29.34
C ASP A 384 8.48 -8.16 -28.12
N ASP A 385 8.33 -6.86 -28.37
CA ASP A 385 8.35 -5.82 -27.34
C ASP A 385 6.95 -5.51 -26.77
N LEU A 386 6.88 -4.98 -25.56
CA LEU A 386 5.68 -4.38 -24.98
C LEU A 386 5.93 -2.92 -24.65
N LEU A 387 5.18 -2.03 -25.28
CA LEU A 387 5.37 -0.58 -25.17
C LEU A 387 4.09 0.06 -24.63
N ARG A 388 4.23 0.80 -23.52
CA ARG A 388 3.18 1.61 -22.92
C ARG A 388 3.65 3.06 -22.92
N GLY A 389 2.92 3.94 -23.59
CA GLY A 389 3.20 5.39 -23.61
C GLY A 389 3.04 5.98 -22.21
N GLY A 390 1.86 5.78 -21.62
CA GLY A 390 1.50 6.42 -20.35
C GLY A 390 0.88 7.80 -20.60
N ASP A 391 0.86 8.63 -19.57
CA ASP A 391 0.25 9.96 -19.61
C ASP A 391 1.04 10.91 -20.52
N GLY A 392 0.50 11.27 -21.69
CA GLY A 392 1.29 11.97 -22.68
C GLY A 392 0.70 12.04 -24.07
N ASN A 393 1.52 12.47 -25.01
CA ASN A 393 1.26 12.22 -26.42
C ASN A 393 2.53 11.63 -27.01
N ASP A 394 2.62 10.31 -26.99
CA ASP A 394 3.89 9.65 -27.19
C ASP A 394 4.12 9.27 -28.64
N ILE A 395 5.37 9.02 -29.00
CA ILE A 395 5.75 8.45 -30.29
C ILE A 395 6.35 7.08 -30.02
N ILE A 396 5.66 6.04 -30.49
CA ILE A 396 5.98 4.66 -30.16
C ILE A 396 6.39 3.90 -31.42
N ASN A 397 7.55 3.25 -31.36
CA ASN A 397 8.14 2.46 -32.42
C ASN A 397 8.46 1.04 -31.94
N GLY A 398 7.69 0.04 -32.37
CA GLY A 398 7.96 -1.37 -32.03
C GLY A 398 9.28 -1.83 -32.63
N GLY A 399 9.41 -1.70 -33.95
CA GLY A 399 10.57 -2.17 -34.69
C GLY A 399 10.32 -3.57 -35.25
N ASN A 400 11.32 -4.44 -35.15
CA ASN A 400 11.22 -5.79 -35.73
C ASN A 400 10.78 -6.82 -34.69
N GLY A 401 9.55 -7.29 -34.76
CA GLY A 401 9.07 -8.45 -34.01
C GLY A 401 7.57 -8.37 -33.88
N ASN A 402 6.95 -9.24 -33.07
CA ASN A 402 5.52 -9.13 -32.79
C ASN A 402 5.34 -8.22 -31.58
N ASP A 403 5.11 -6.94 -31.85
CA ASP A 403 5.10 -5.94 -30.79
C ASP A 403 3.69 -5.71 -30.24
N LEU A 404 3.61 -5.38 -28.96
CA LEU A 404 2.38 -5.07 -28.24
C LEU A 404 2.36 -3.61 -27.82
N PHE A 405 1.46 -2.82 -28.39
CA PHE A 405 1.22 -1.43 -28.04
C PHE A 405 0.01 -1.33 -27.11
N VAL A 406 0.20 -0.86 -25.89
CA VAL A 406 -0.91 -0.69 -24.93
C VAL A 406 -1.40 0.74 -24.97
N LEU A 407 -2.72 0.91 -25.12
CA LEU A 407 -3.40 2.19 -25.10
C LEU A 407 -4.45 2.19 -24.00
N LYS A 408 -4.54 3.28 -23.24
CA LYS A 408 -5.57 3.46 -22.23
C LYS A 408 -6.29 4.81 -22.39
N PRO A 409 -7.61 4.87 -22.19
CA PRO A 409 -8.32 6.14 -22.07
C PRO A 409 -7.74 7.01 -20.94
N GLY A 410 -7.74 8.32 -21.14
CA GLY A 410 -7.25 9.30 -20.15
C GLY A 410 -5.75 9.58 -20.22
N GLU A 411 -4.97 8.70 -20.83
CA GLU A 411 -3.50 8.82 -20.93
C GLU A 411 -3.05 9.72 -22.09
N GLY A 412 -3.97 10.18 -22.96
CA GLY A 412 -3.68 11.12 -24.03
C GLY A 412 -3.70 10.52 -25.43
N THR A 413 -2.90 11.04 -26.36
CA THR A 413 -2.95 10.64 -27.78
C THR A 413 -1.59 10.25 -28.33
N ASP A 414 -1.42 8.96 -28.58
CA ASP A 414 -0.14 8.43 -29.06
C ASP A 414 -0.04 8.37 -30.57
N THR A 415 1.19 8.33 -31.07
CA THR A 415 1.53 8.11 -32.48
C THR A 415 2.39 6.86 -32.61
N ILE A 416 1.81 5.79 -33.14
CA ILE A 416 2.53 4.54 -33.43
C ILE A 416 3.05 4.60 -34.87
N ILE A 417 4.37 4.51 -35.04
CA ILE A 417 5.00 4.79 -36.35
C ILE A 417 5.40 3.57 -37.18
N ASP A 418 5.40 2.36 -36.60
CA ASP A 418 5.86 1.13 -37.27
C ASP A 418 4.91 -0.07 -37.09
N PHE A 419 3.60 0.19 -36.94
CA PHE A 419 2.63 -0.89 -36.77
C PHE A 419 2.55 -1.80 -38.02
N THR A 420 2.91 -3.06 -37.84
CA THR A 420 2.90 -4.11 -38.86
C THR A 420 1.71 -5.05 -38.69
N LYS A 421 0.73 -4.91 -39.59
CA LYS A 421 -0.48 -5.75 -39.62
C LYS A 421 -0.19 -7.26 -39.58
N GLY A 422 -0.95 -7.98 -38.75
CA GLY A 422 -0.88 -9.43 -38.63
C GLY A 422 0.41 -9.94 -37.99
N GLN A 423 1.22 -9.04 -37.45
CA GLN A 423 2.43 -9.29 -36.69
C GLN A 423 2.28 -8.60 -35.32
N ASP A 424 2.01 -7.29 -35.33
CA ASP A 424 1.84 -6.49 -34.12
C ASP A 424 0.40 -6.49 -33.62
N LEU A 425 0.23 -6.15 -32.36
CA LEU A 425 -1.04 -6.10 -31.66
C LEU A 425 -1.19 -4.77 -30.91
N ILE A 426 -2.39 -4.20 -30.98
CA ILE A 426 -2.79 -3.09 -30.10
C ILE A 426 -3.64 -3.68 -28.98
N GLN A 427 -3.32 -3.39 -27.74
CA GLN A 427 -4.17 -3.69 -26.60
C GLN A 427 -4.81 -2.41 -26.10
N VAL A 428 -6.12 -2.44 -25.91
CA VAL A 428 -6.87 -1.32 -25.33
C VAL A 428 -7.39 -1.73 -23.96
N SER A 429 -6.97 -1.02 -22.92
CA SER A 429 -7.37 -1.28 -21.53
C SER A 429 -8.70 -0.58 -21.16
N ASP A 430 -9.16 -0.74 -19.90
CA ASP A 430 -10.40 -0.18 -19.31
C ASP A 430 -11.73 -0.79 -19.77
N GLU A 431 -11.83 -2.13 -19.83
CA GLU A 431 -13.09 -2.86 -20.12
C GLU A 431 -13.76 -2.46 -21.46
N LEU A 432 -13.02 -1.81 -22.36
CA LEU A 432 -13.51 -1.44 -23.68
C LEU A 432 -13.68 -2.67 -24.56
N THR A 433 -14.53 -2.56 -25.57
CA THR A 433 -14.66 -3.56 -26.62
C THR A 433 -14.42 -2.95 -27.99
N PHE A 434 -14.25 -3.79 -29.00
CA PHE A 434 -14.08 -3.32 -30.38
C PHE A 434 -15.25 -2.44 -30.86
N THR A 435 -16.46 -2.67 -30.34
CA THR A 435 -17.62 -1.84 -30.68
C THR A 435 -17.61 -0.46 -30.03
N ASP A 436 -16.77 -0.26 -29.02
CA ASP A 436 -16.57 1.03 -28.36
C ASP A 436 -15.50 1.86 -29.07
N LEU A 437 -14.84 1.32 -30.09
CA LEU A 437 -13.84 2.03 -30.87
C LEU A 437 -14.39 2.60 -32.19
N LYS A 438 -13.79 3.71 -32.58
CA LYS A 438 -13.98 4.40 -33.85
C LYS A 438 -12.66 4.47 -34.58
N ILE A 439 -12.51 3.63 -35.59
CA ILE A 439 -11.33 3.59 -36.47
C ILE A 439 -11.62 4.43 -37.70
N THR A 440 -10.84 5.49 -37.94
CA THR A 440 -11.08 6.45 -39.03
C THR A 440 -9.81 6.66 -39.85
N GLN A 441 -9.91 6.56 -41.17
CA GLN A 441 -8.82 6.97 -42.06
C GLN A 441 -8.67 8.50 -42.02
N GLY A 442 -7.43 8.97 -41.89
CA GLY A 442 -7.09 10.38 -42.03
C GLY A 442 -7.38 10.92 -43.45
N THR A 443 -7.25 12.23 -43.61
CA THR A 443 -7.51 12.91 -44.88
C THR A 443 -6.41 13.91 -45.20
N GLY A 444 -6.32 14.33 -46.47
CA GLY A 444 -5.33 15.33 -46.89
C GLY A 444 -3.90 14.81 -46.72
N ILE A 445 -3.10 15.51 -45.91
CA ILE A 445 -1.70 15.13 -45.64
C ILE A 445 -1.57 13.86 -44.79
N ASN A 446 -2.60 13.53 -44.01
CA ASN A 446 -2.65 12.33 -43.15
C ASN A 446 -3.47 11.21 -43.81
N ALA A 447 -3.63 11.23 -45.14
CA ALA A 447 -4.44 10.24 -45.85
C ALA A 447 -3.89 8.80 -45.75
N ASN A 448 -2.65 8.66 -45.30
CA ASN A 448 -2.02 7.36 -45.06
C ASN A 448 -2.14 6.90 -43.60
N ASP A 449 -2.66 7.72 -42.70
CA ASP A 449 -2.67 7.44 -41.27
C ASP A 449 -4.08 7.06 -40.79
N THR A 450 -4.15 6.25 -39.74
CA THR A 450 -5.40 5.80 -39.14
C THR A 450 -5.51 6.31 -37.71
N SER A 451 -6.66 6.88 -37.36
CA SER A 451 -6.95 7.27 -35.97
C SER A 451 -7.83 6.22 -35.28
N ILE A 452 -7.48 5.86 -34.05
CA ILE A 452 -8.27 5.03 -33.15
C ILE A 452 -8.79 5.92 -32.02
N ALA A 453 -10.11 6.02 -31.89
CA ALA A 453 -10.76 6.86 -30.88
C ALA A 453 -11.86 6.09 -30.16
N THR A 454 -12.25 6.53 -28.97
CA THR A 454 -13.44 6.01 -28.28
C THR A 454 -14.71 6.54 -28.95
N ASN A 455 -15.74 5.69 -29.07
CA ASN A 455 -17.06 6.08 -29.59
C ASN A 455 -17.78 7.02 -28.60
N SER A 456 -17.66 6.72 -27.32
CA SER A 456 -18.15 7.58 -26.23
C SER A 456 -17.11 8.64 -25.91
N GLY A 457 -17.44 9.92 -26.11
CA GLY A 457 -16.54 11.03 -25.79
C GLY A 457 -15.66 11.50 -26.95
N ASN A 458 -15.43 10.66 -27.98
CA ASN A 458 -14.49 10.94 -29.09
C ASN A 458 -13.07 11.27 -28.61
N GLU A 459 -12.64 10.64 -27.52
CA GLU A 459 -11.25 10.71 -27.12
C GLU A 459 -10.40 9.99 -28.16
N LEU A 460 -9.30 10.62 -28.57
CA LEU A 460 -8.38 10.05 -29.54
C LEU A 460 -7.30 9.31 -28.77
N LEU A 461 -7.24 7.99 -28.92
CA LEU A 461 -6.28 7.13 -28.21
C LEU A 461 -4.95 7.09 -28.96
N ALA A 462 -5.01 6.86 -30.28
CA ALA A 462 -3.79 6.77 -31.08
C ALA A 462 -3.98 7.16 -32.55
N ILE A 463 -2.85 7.49 -33.18
CA ILE A 463 -2.66 7.64 -34.62
C ILE A 463 -1.63 6.59 -35.07
N LEU A 464 -2.04 5.69 -35.96
CA LEU A 464 -1.14 4.78 -36.65
C LEU A 464 -0.64 5.42 -37.93
N SER A 465 0.63 5.81 -37.96
CA SER A 465 1.26 6.46 -39.12
C SER A 465 1.48 5.43 -40.23
N GLY A 466 1.04 5.77 -41.45
CA GLY A 466 1.25 4.91 -42.62
C GLY A 466 0.37 3.64 -42.69
N VAL A 467 -0.55 3.44 -41.75
CA VAL A 467 -1.49 2.30 -41.72
C VAL A 467 -2.84 2.71 -42.28
N GLN A 468 -3.42 1.89 -43.17
CA GLN A 468 -4.77 2.11 -43.67
C GLN A 468 -5.83 1.57 -42.70
N ALA A 469 -6.92 2.30 -42.52
CA ALA A 469 -7.99 1.93 -41.58
C ALA A 469 -8.67 0.63 -42.02
N SER A 470 -8.74 0.39 -43.34
CA SER A 470 -9.27 -0.86 -43.89
C SER A 470 -8.38 -2.07 -43.66
N ASP A 471 -7.13 -1.85 -43.24
CA ASP A 471 -6.19 -2.92 -42.97
C ASP A 471 -6.31 -3.48 -41.55
N LEU A 472 -6.84 -2.71 -40.61
CA LEU A 472 -7.10 -3.16 -39.25
C LEU A 472 -8.34 -4.06 -39.17
N THR A 473 -8.20 -5.14 -38.41
CA THR A 473 -9.26 -6.10 -38.11
C THR A 473 -9.37 -6.32 -36.61
N SER A 474 -10.37 -7.09 -36.18
CA SER A 474 -10.49 -7.50 -34.77
C SER A 474 -9.38 -8.46 -34.32
N GLY A 475 -8.50 -8.92 -35.23
CA GLY A 475 -7.32 -9.70 -34.86
C GLY A 475 -6.09 -8.83 -34.54
N ASP A 476 -6.13 -7.55 -34.91
CA ASP A 476 -5.04 -6.59 -34.72
C ASP A 476 -5.26 -5.74 -33.44
N ILE A 477 -6.42 -5.89 -32.79
CA ILE A 477 -6.79 -5.18 -31.56
C ILE A 477 -7.33 -6.18 -30.53
N SER A 478 -6.75 -6.15 -29.34
CA SER A 478 -7.15 -6.92 -28.15
C SER A 478 -7.61 -5.98 -27.03
N PHE A 479 -8.25 -6.55 -26.02
CA PHE A 479 -8.83 -5.81 -24.89
C PHE A 479 -8.48 -6.52 -23.58
N SER A 480 -8.11 -5.74 -22.56
CA SER A 480 -7.76 -6.20 -21.21
C SER A 480 -8.98 -6.32 -20.32
#